data_AF-A0A2E0SH26-F1
#
_entry.id   AF-A0A2E0SH26-F1
#
_cell.length_a   1.000
_cell.length_b   1.000
_cell.length_c   1.000
_cell.angle_alpha   90.00
_cell.angle_beta   90.00
_cell.angle_gamma   90.00
#
_symmetry.space_group_name_H-M   'P 1'
#
loop_
_entity.id
_entity.type
_entity.pdbx_description
1 polymer ?
#
loop_
_entity_poly.entity_id
_entity_poly.type
_entity_poly.pdbx_seq_one_letter_code
_entity_poly.pdbx_strand_id
1 'polypeptide(L)'
;MISDEHPALPYENRPEWERFLMPSEPPESIDPVALPIDLAARLLSQGAKRAVTPDMLQQDIAAGAPVNRDGSLNLVHYTAWLLKENAHGH
;
A
#
# COMPACT_ATOMS: atom_id res chain seq x y z
N MET A 1 -23.57 -28.31 -27.58
CA MET A 1 -22.75 -28.04 -26.39
C MET A 1 -22.22 -26.64 -26.60
N ILE A 2 -22.76 -25.66 -25.87
CA ILE A 2 -22.67 -24.24 -26.22
C ILE A 2 -21.22 -23.77 -26.00
N SER A 3 -20.50 -23.52 -27.09
CA SER A 3 -19.34 -22.64 -27.08
C SER A 3 -19.88 -21.22 -26.99
N ASP A 4 -19.87 -20.64 -25.78
CA ASP A 4 -20.19 -19.22 -25.61
C ASP A 4 -18.89 -18.45 -25.47
N GLU A 5 -18.34 -18.05 -26.61
CA GLU A 5 -17.34 -17.00 -26.70
C GLU A 5 -18.08 -15.67 -26.51
N HIS A 6 -18.44 -15.33 -25.26
CA HIS A 6 -19.02 -14.02 -24.94
C HIS A 6 -17.99 -12.93 -25.31
N PRO A 7 -18.25 -12.07 -26.32
CA PRO A 7 -17.37 -10.94 -26.58
C PRO A 7 -17.43 -10.00 -25.37
N ALA A 8 -16.28 -9.55 -24.87
CA ALA A 8 -16.21 -8.60 -23.77
C ALA A 8 -16.98 -7.32 -24.13
N LEU A 9 -18.21 -7.21 -23.61
CA LEU A 9 -19.04 -6.03 -23.85
C LEU A 9 -18.41 -4.82 -23.17
N PRO A 10 -18.47 -3.62 -23.78
CA PRO A 10 -18.08 -2.39 -23.12
C PRO A 10 -18.84 -2.27 -21.78
N TYR A 11 -18.19 -1.71 -20.76
CA TYR A 11 -18.71 -1.67 -19.38
C TYR A 11 -20.17 -1.18 -19.28
N GLU A 12 -20.53 -0.22 -20.14
CA GLU A 12 -21.89 0.35 -20.26
C GLU A 12 -22.98 -0.67 -20.61
N ASN A 13 -22.64 -1.76 -21.31
CA ASN A 13 -23.59 -2.76 -21.82
C ASN A 13 -23.50 -4.10 -21.08
N ARG A 14 -22.80 -4.18 -19.95
CA ARG A 14 -22.68 -5.44 -19.19
C ARG A 14 -23.90 -5.68 -18.30
N PRO A 15 -24.42 -6.93 -18.27
CA PRO A 15 -25.55 -7.25 -17.41
C PRO A 15 -25.16 -7.12 -15.93
N GLU A 16 -26.11 -6.69 -15.10
CA GLU A 16 -25.93 -6.38 -13.67
C GLU A 16 -25.21 -7.48 -12.87
N TRP A 17 -25.38 -8.74 -13.25
CA TRP A 17 -24.77 -9.88 -12.55
C TRP A 17 -23.26 -10.02 -12.82
N GLU A 18 -22.73 -9.49 -13.93
CA GLU A 18 -21.27 -9.41 -14.16
C GLU A 18 -20.63 -8.27 -13.36
N ARG A 19 -21.38 -7.20 -13.08
CA ARG A 19 -20.93 -6.07 -12.25
C ARG A 19 -20.66 -6.49 -10.81
N PHE A 20 -21.34 -7.55 -10.33
CA PHE A 20 -21.13 -8.12 -9.00
C PHE A 20 -19.91 -9.06 -8.95
N LEU A 21 -19.64 -9.79 -10.02
CA LEU A 21 -18.50 -10.73 -10.12
C LEU A 21 -17.17 -10.03 -10.40
N MET A 22 -17.21 -8.80 -10.91
CA MET A 22 -16.05 -7.93 -11.08
C MET A 22 -16.26 -6.62 -10.31
N PRO A 23 -15.80 -6.49 -9.05
CA PRO A 23 -15.56 -5.15 -8.50
C PRO A 23 -14.69 -4.41 -9.52
N SER A 24 -15.16 -3.26 -9.98
CA SER A 24 -14.69 -2.61 -11.22
C SER A 24 -13.23 -2.14 -11.19
N GLU A 25 -12.51 -2.27 -10.08
CA GLU A 25 -11.05 -2.13 -10.02
C GLU A 25 -10.53 -3.15 -9.01
N PRO A 26 -9.44 -3.91 -9.31
CA PRO A 26 -8.70 -4.55 -8.23
C PRO A 26 -8.32 -3.45 -7.23
N PRO A 27 -8.44 -3.67 -5.91
CA PRO A 27 -7.98 -2.68 -4.95
C PRO A 27 -6.56 -2.31 -5.35
N GLU A 28 -6.32 -1.01 -5.59
CA GLU A 28 -5.03 -0.47 -6.01
C GLU A 28 -3.93 -1.22 -5.25
N SER A 29 -3.20 -2.08 -5.97
CA SER A 29 -2.40 -3.11 -5.32
C SER A 29 -1.25 -2.40 -4.60
N ILE A 30 -1.32 -2.38 -3.28
CA ILE A 30 -0.33 -1.73 -2.44
C ILE A 30 0.93 -2.59 -2.49
N ASP A 31 2.02 -2.03 -3.02
CA ASP A 31 3.33 -2.66 -2.95
C ASP A 31 3.99 -2.34 -1.59
N PRO A 32 4.13 -3.32 -0.67
CA PRO A 32 4.72 -3.09 0.64
C PRO A 32 6.23 -2.76 0.58
N VAL A 33 6.90 -3.02 -0.55
CA VAL A 33 8.33 -2.69 -0.71
C VAL A 33 8.55 -1.31 -1.33
N ALA A 34 7.51 -0.65 -1.83
CA ALA A 34 7.58 0.65 -2.49
C ALA A 34 6.38 1.55 -2.11
N LEU A 35 6.26 1.89 -0.83
CA LEU A 35 5.17 2.73 -0.33
C LEU A 35 5.49 4.23 -0.43
N PRO A 36 4.62 5.05 -1.04
CA PRO A 36 4.67 6.50 -0.85
C PRO A 36 4.55 6.85 0.64
N ILE A 37 5.26 7.88 1.09
CA ILE A 37 5.32 8.26 2.51
C ILE A 37 3.93 8.53 3.11
N ASP A 38 3.06 9.21 2.38
CA ASP A 38 1.68 9.47 2.81
C ASP A 38 0.88 8.17 3.01
N LEU A 39 1.05 7.20 2.10
CA LEU A 39 0.39 5.91 2.21
C LEU A 39 0.96 5.09 3.38
N ALA A 40 2.28 5.09 3.54
CA ALA A 40 2.95 4.44 4.66
C ALA A 40 2.46 5.00 6.00
N ALA A 41 2.35 6.33 6.15
CA ALA A 41 1.85 6.98 7.35
C ALA A 41 0.41 6.53 7.68
N ARG A 42 -0.45 6.44 6.66
CA ARG A 42 -1.84 5.97 6.83
C ARG A 42 -1.89 4.50 7.25
N LEU A 43 -1.13 3.63 6.59
CA LEU A 43 -1.07 2.20 6.90
C LEU A 43 -0.53 1.94 8.31
N LEU A 44 0.57 2.60 8.67
CA LEU A 44 1.15 2.50 10.00
C LEU A 44 0.18 3.05 11.07
N SER A 45 -0.54 4.13 10.77
CA SER A 45 -1.54 4.67 11.70
C SER A 45 -2.65 3.66 12.00
N GLN A 46 -3.15 3.00 10.95
CA GLN A 46 -4.18 1.97 11.06
C GLN A 46 -3.67 0.73 11.78
N GLY A 47 -2.47 0.25 11.44
CA GLY A 47 -1.86 -0.94 12.05
C GLY A 47 -1.50 -0.74 13.53
N ALA A 48 -0.92 0.41 13.88
CA ALA A 48 -0.52 0.73 15.25
C ALA A 48 -1.67 1.26 16.12
N LYS A 49 -2.84 1.56 15.54
CA LYS A 49 -3.97 2.25 16.20
C LYS A 49 -3.55 3.56 16.90
N ARG A 50 -2.57 4.25 16.33
CA ARG A 50 -2.03 5.55 16.79
C ARG A 50 -1.80 6.44 15.58
N ALA A 51 -1.95 7.75 15.72
CA ALA A 51 -1.57 8.67 14.65
C ALA A 51 -0.06 8.56 14.34
N VAL A 52 0.27 8.27 13.08
CA VAL A 52 1.60 8.36 12.48
C VAL A 52 1.46 9.33 11.32
N THR A 53 2.20 10.45 11.36
CA THR A 53 2.13 11.48 10.32
C THR A 53 3.28 11.33 9.32
N PRO A 54 3.15 11.88 8.10
CA PRO A 54 4.26 11.94 7.16
C PRO A 54 5.49 12.65 7.73
N ASP A 55 5.27 13.69 8.55
CA ASP A 55 6.36 14.44 9.20
C ASP A 55 7.18 13.56 10.15
N MET A 56 6.52 12.69 10.92
CA MET A 56 7.22 11.71 11.77
C MET A 56 8.08 10.77 10.93
N LEU A 57 7.55 10.27 9.81
CA LEU A 57 8.35 9.42 8.91
C LEU A 57 9.52 10.18 8.28
N GLN A 58 9.35 11.46 7.95
CA GLN A 58 10.44 12.30 7.46
C GLN A 58 11.53 12.52 8.53
N GLN A 59 11.14 12.66 9.80
CA GLN A 59 12.09 12.71 10.92
C GLN A 59 12.86 11.39 11.05
N ASP A 60 12.19 10.24 10.93
CA ASP A 60 12.85 8.93 10.95
C ASP A 60 13.84 8.79 9.78
N ILE A 61 13.47 9.25 8.58
CA ILE A 61 14.37 9.28 7.40
C ILE A 61 15.57 10.18 7.66
N ALA A 62 15.37 11.36 8.23
CA ALA A 62 16.46 12.27 8.60
C ALA A 62 17.39 11.67 9.68
N ALA A 63 16.84 10.82 10.56
CA ALA A 63 17.60 10.04 11.54
C ALA A 63 18.35 8.84 10.93
N GLY A 64 18.12 8.54 9.65
CA GLY A 64 18.82 7.49 8.91
C GLY A 64 17.97 6.26 8.57
N ALA A 65 16.64 6.35 8.66
CA ALA A 65 15.77 5.27 8.22
C ALA A 65 15.95 4.98 6.71
N PRO A 66 16.00 3.69 6.30
CA PRO A 66 16.24 3.33 4.91
C PRO A 66 15.05 3.71 4.02
N VAL A 67 15.34 4.40 2.92
CA VAL A 67 14.39 4.72 1.85
C VAL A 67 14.88 4.17 0.52
N ASN A 68 13.95 3.85 -0.37
CA ASN A 68 14.28 3.48 -1.73
C ASN A 68 14.81 4.71 -2.49
N ARG A 69 15.49 4.46 -3.61
CA ARG A 69 16.12 5.51 -4.43
C ARG A 69 15.10 6.53 -4.98
N ASP A 70 13.88 6.09 -5.24
CA ASP A 70 12.76 6.91 -5.71
C ASP A 70 12.04 7.69 -4.59
N GLY A 71 12.43 7.49 -3.33
CA GLY A 71 11.84 8.14 -2.17
C GLY A 71 10.67 7.40 -1.53
N SER A 72 10.25 6.25 -2.07
CA SER A 72 9.32 5.34 -1.40
C SER A 72 9.99 4.59 -0.24
N LEU A 73 9.15 4.07 0.65
CA LEU A 73 9.54 3.35 1.85
C LEU A 73 9.29 1.85 1.66
N ASN A 74 10.32 1.05 1.93
CA ASN A 74 10.17 -0.40 2.06
C ASN A 74 9.78 -0.74 3.50
N LEU A 75 8.57 -1.26 3.70
CA LEU A 75 8.02 -1.50 5.03
C LEU A 75 8.85 -2.49 5.86
N VAL A 76 9.43 -3.51 5.22
CA VAL A 76 10.23 -4.53 5.91
C VAL A 76 11.54 -3.93 6.40
N HIS A 77 12.24 -3.17 5.56
CA HIS A 77 13.48 -2.51 5.96
C HIS A 77 13.24 -1.45 7.04
N TYR A 78 12.16 -0.68 6.90
CA TYR A 78 11.78 0.33 7.87
C TYR A 78 11.47 -0.26 9.24
N THR A 79 10.69 -1.34 9.30
CA THR A 79 10.39 -2.02 10.57
C THR A 79 11.64 -2.63 11.21
N ALA A 80 12.55 -3.20 10.43
CA ALA A 80 13.83 -3.68 10.93
C ALA A 80 14.69 -2.54 11.53
N TRP A 81 14.75 -1.38 10.86
CA TRP A 81 15.41 -0.19 11.39
C TRP A 81 14.75 0.29 12.68
N LEU A 82 13.42 0.40 12.73
CA LEU A 82 12.70 0.79 13.95
C LEU A 82 13.02 -0.13 15.13
N LEU A 83 13.01 -1.45 14.93
CA LEU A 83 13.35 -2.41 15.98
C LEU A 83 14.78 -2.23 16.47
N LYS A 84 15.72 -1.95 15.56
CA LYS A 84 17.10 -1.62 15.91
C LYS A 84 17.14 -0.36 16.77
N GLU A 85 16.53 0.74 16.36
CA GLU A 85 16.57 2.01 17.11
C GLU A 85 15.89 1.89 18.49
N ASN A 86 14.76 1.19 18.58
CA ASN A 86 14.10 0.90 19.86
C ASN A 86 14.98 0.05 20.79
N ALA A 87 15.80 -0.86 20.24
CA ALA A 87 16.74 -1.65 21.03
C ALA A 87 17.97 -0.85 21.49
N HIS A 88 18.33 0.24 20.80
CA HIS A 88 19.46 1.09 21.15
C HIS A 88 19.12 2.19 22.17
N GLY A 89 17.85 2.29 22.59
CA GLY A 89 17.43 3.17 23.69
C GLY A 89 17.59 4.66 23.37
N HIS A 90 16.86 5.14 22.37
CA HIS A 90 16.62 6.56 22.14
C HIS A 90 15.39 7.05 22.92
#